data_AF-A0A059CDW5-F1
#
_entry.id   AF-A0A059CDW5-F1
#
_cell.length_a   1.000
_cell.length_b   1.000
_cell.length_c   1.000
_cell.angle_alpha   90.00
_cell.angle_beta   90.00
_cell.angle_gamma   90.00
#
_symmetry.space_group_name_H-M   'P 1'
#
loop_
_entity.id
_entity.type
_entity.pdbx_description
1 polymer ?
#
loop_
_entity_poly.entity_id
_entity_poly.type
_entity_poly.pdbx_seq_one_letter_code
_entity_poly.pdbx_strand_id
1 'polypeptide(L)'
;MESAGSLAKELRNWSEVADFYRRASELYIECGRSQPASDALTKGARVLEEVVPEEAIKLYTDACAILEEDGKEQMAFDLYRAATSVYIKLEKFTDAAATLLRWGLAADKCNATNSQCKAYLSAIIVYLYLHDSTQAEKCYNDCS
;
A
#
# COMPACT_ATOMS: atom_id res chain seq x y z
N MET A 1 16.60 -2.66 -14.86
CA MET A 1 16.36 -1.64 -13.81
C MET A 1 16.32 -2.26 -12.41
N GLU A 2 15.54 -3.32 -12.15
CA GLU A 2 15.51 -3.94 -10.81
C GLU A 2 16.87 -4.48 -10.31
N SER A 3 17.71 -5.00 -11.20
CA SER A 3 19.09 -5.40 -10.88
C SER A 3 19.96 -4.24 -10.43
N ALA A 4 19.79 -3.05 -11.04
CA ALA A 4 20.45 -1.82 -10.61
C ALA A 4 19.94 -1.35 -9.24
N GLY A 5 18.63 -1.48 -8.97
CA GLY A 5 18.06 -1.23 -7.64
C GLY A 5 18.63 -2.16 -6.57
N SER A 6 18.85 -3.43 -6.89
CA SER A 6 19.48 -4.40 -5.99
C SER A 6 20.94 -4.04 -5.68
N LEU A 7 21.70 -3.59 -6.68
CA LEU A 7 23.06 -3.10 -6.49
C LEU A 7 23.09 -1.80 -5.65
N ALA A 8 22.18 -0.85 -5.91
CA ALA A 8 22.07 0.38 -5.13
C ALA A 8 21.80 0.10 -3.64
N LYS A 9 21.00 -0.93 -3.34
CA LYS A 9 20.79 -1.42 -1.97
C LYS A 9 22.10 -1.91 -1.33
N GLU A 10 22.90 -2.70 -2.04
CA GLU A 10 24.19 -3.17 -1.53
C GLU A 10 25.15 -2.01 -1.23
N LEU A 11 25.10 -0.96 -2.04
CA LEU A 11 25.85 0.29 -1.86
C LEU A 11 25.21 1.25 -0.84
N ARG A 12 24.06 0.89 -0.25
CA ARG A 12 23.26 1.71 0.67
C ARG A 12 22.86 3.08 0.10
N ASN A 13 22.69 3.17 -1.22
CA ASN A 13 22.21 4.36 -1.89
C ASN A 13 20.67 4.32 -2.02
N TRP A 14 19.99 4.67 -0.93
CA TRP A 14 18.54 4.49 -0.78
C TRP A 14 17.70 5.33 -1.75
N SER A 15 18.16 6.52 -2.13
CA SER A 15 17.49 7.33 -3.15
C SER A 15 17.50 6.64 -4.52
N GLU A 16 18.65 6.07 -4.90
CA GLU A 16 18.75 5.33 -6.16
C GLU A 16 17.94 4.03 -6.16
N VAL A 17 17.78 3.37 -5.01
CA VAL A 17 16.88 2.21 -4.89
C VAL A 17 15.47 2.58 -5.35
N ALA A 18 14.90 3.65 -4.80
CA ALA A 18 13.56 4.10 -5.17
C ALA A 18 13.46 4.45 -6.67
N ASP A 19 14.44 5.20 -7.19
CA ASP A 19 14.47 5.63 -8.59
C ASP A 19 14.57 4.44 -9.56
N PHE A 20 15.42 3.45 -9.28
CA PHE A 20 15.56 2.30 -10.15
C PHE A 20 14.31 1.41 -10.16
N TYR A 21 13.64 1.23 -9.02
CA TYR A 21 12.39 0.46 -8.99
C TYR A 21 11.23 1.21 -9.64
N ARG A 22 11.15 2.55 -9.51
CA ARG A 22 10.19 3.37 -10.29
C ARG A 22 10.38 3.24 -11.78
N ARG A 23 11.62 3.42 -12.26
CA ARG A 23 11.93 3.26 -13.69
C ARG A 23 11.65 1.84 -14.18
N ALA A 24 11.87 0.82 -13.35
CA ALA A 24 11.49 -0.55 -13.70
C ALA A 24 9.96 -0.67 -13.88
N SER A 25 9.19 -0.08 -12.97
CA SER A 25 7.74 -0.05 -13.04
C SER A 25 7.24 0.68 -14.29
N GLU A 26 7.77 1.87 -14.59
CA GLU A 26 7.45 2.65 -15.79
C GLU A 26 7.64 1.84 -17.07
N LEU A 27 8.79 1.15 -17.22
CA LEU A 27 9.06 0.29 -18.37
C LEU A 27 8.06 -0.88 -18.49
N TYR A 28 7.60 -1.44 -17.37
CA TYR A 28 6.57 -2.47 -17.38
C TYR A 28 5.20 -1.90 -17.79
N ILE A 29 4.85 -0.70 -17.34
CA ILE A 29 3.63 0.01 -17.77
C ILE A 29 3.65 0.32 -19.25
N GLU A 30 4.78 0.79 -19.80
CA GLU A 30 4.94 1.03 -21.24
C GLU A 30 4.70 -0.25 -22.08
N CYS A 31 4.96 -1.42 -21.50
CA CYS A 31 4.68 -2.71 -22.10
C CYS A 31 3.26 -3.24 -21.84
N GLY A 32 2.39 -2.47 -21.18
CA GLY A 32 1.03 -2.89 -20.78
C GLY A 32 1.01 -3.95 -19.66
N ARG A 33 2.06 -4.01 -18.83
CA ARG A 33 2.23 -5.06 -17.80
C ARG A 33 2.09 -4.47 -16.39
N SER A 34 0.85 -4.21 -15.98
CA SER A 34 0.48 -3.65 -14.66
C SER A 34 1.01 -4.47 -13.47
N GLN A 35 0.83 -5.80 -13.47
CA GLN A 35 1.27 -6.63 -12.35
C GLN A 35 2.80 -6.59 -12.16
N PRO A 36 3.63 -6.85 -13.18
CA PRO A 36 5.08 -6.69 -13.05
C PRO A 36 5.52 -5.28 -12.62
N ALA A 37 4.80 -4.24 -13.06
CA ALA A 37 5.06 -2.87 -12.63
C ALA A 37 4.86 -2.70 -11.12
N SER A 38 3.69 -3.11 -10.62
CA SER A 38 3.37 -3.15 -9.19
C SER A 38 4.35 -4.00 -8.38
N ASP A 39 4.75 -5.17 -8.89
CA ASP A 39 5.71 -6.07 -8.24
C ASP A 39 7.10 -5.41 -8.10
N ALA A 40 7.53 -4.66 -9.11
CA ALA A 40 8.79 -3.91 -9.06
C ALA A 40 8.76 -2.84 -7.97
N LEU A 41 7.69 -2.03 -7.91
CA LEU A 41 7.52 -1.03 -6.85
C LEU A 41 7.46 -1.68 -5.45
N THR A 42 6.73 -2.78 -5.32
CA THR A 42 6.61 -3.55 -4.08
C THR A 42 7.97 -4.05 -3.58
N LYS A 43 8.84 -4.53 -4.47
CA LYS A 43 10.21 -4.93 -4.11
C LYS A 43 11.03 -3.74 -3.61
N GLY A 44 10.94 -2.60 -4.28
CA GLY A 44 11.60 -1.37 -3.83
C GLY A 44 11.10 -0.90 -2.46
N ALA A 45 9.78 -0.92 -2.26
CA ALA A 45 9.15 -0.54 -0.99
C ALA A 45 9.67 -1.39 0.17
N ARG A 46 9.69 -2.73 0.03
CA ARG A 46 10.21 -3.66 1.05
C ARG A 46 11.66 -3.40 1.45
N VAL A 47 12.49 -2.92 0.52
CA VAL A 47 13.89 -2.58 0.81
C VAL A 47 13.96 -1.31 1.66
N LEU A 48 13.02 -0.39 1.48
CA LEU A 48 13.04 0.94 2.07
C LEU A 48 12.25 1.04 3.38
N GLU A 49 11.40 0.07 3.74
CA GLU A 49 10.52 0.12 4.92
C GLU A 49 11.22 0.55 6.21
N GLU A 50 12.42 0.01 6.47
CA GLU A 50 13.13 0.25 7.74
C GLU A 50 14.11 1.43 7.67
N VAL A 51 14.37 1.99 6.47
CA VAL A 51 15.41 3.01 6.26
C VAL A 51 14.83 4.35 5.80
N VAL A 52 13.88 4.30 4.87
CA VAL A 52 13.16 5.47 4.34
C VAL A 52 11.66 5.13 4.24
N PRO A 53 10.98 4.92 5.38
CA PRO A 53 9.61 4.40 5.43
C PRO A 53 8.59 5.22 4.62
N GLU A 54 8.74 6.54 4.60
CA GLU A 54 7.92 7.48 3.85
C GLU A 54 7.99 7.23 2.35
N GLU A 55 9.16 6.84 1.86
CA GLU A 55 9.36 6.50 0.46
C GLU A 55 8.78 5.13 0.13
N ALA A 56 8.91 4.16 1.06
CA ALA A 56 8.27 2.86 0.94
C ALA A 56 6.73 2.97 0.85
N ILE A 57 6.13 3.84 1.66
CA ILE A 57 4.68 4.12 1.62
C ILE A 57 4.26 4.63 0.24
N LYS A 58 5.00 5.57 -0.36
CA LYS A 58 4.70 6.07 -1.71
C LYS A 58 4.74 4.93 -2.73
N LEU A 59 5.80 4.14 -2.72
CA LEU A 59 5.95 3.01 -3.64
C LEU A 59 4.82 1.97 -3.48
N TYR A 60 4.39 1.66 -2.26
CA TYR A 60 3.23 0.80 -2.04
C TYR A 60 1.93 1.41 -2.55
N THR A 61 1.73 2.71 -2.33
CA THR A 61 0.53 3.43 -2.77
C THR A 61 0.44 3.48 -4.29
N ASP A 62 1.56 3.74 -4.95
CA ASP A 62 1.70 3.72 -6.42
C ASP A 62 1.45 2.31 -6.97
N ALA A 63 1.98 1.27 -6.31
CA ALA A 63 1.75 -0.12 -6.67
C ALA A 63 0.28 -0.52 -6.57
N CYS A 64 -0.42 -0.10 -5.51
CA CYS A 64 -1.88 -0.28 -5.40
C CYS A 64 -2.62 0.42 -6.55
N ALA A 65 -2.27 1.68 -6.85
CA ALA A 65 -2.92 2.45 -7.91
C ALA A 65 -2.79 1.77 -9.28
N ILE A 66 -1.60 1.26 -9.63
CA ILE A 66 -1.36 0.52 -10.87
C ILE A 66 -2.30 -0.70 -11.01
N LEU A 67 -2.49 -1.46 -9.93
CA LEU A 67 -3.37 -2.63 -9.95
C LEU A 67 -4.85 -2.23 -10.01
N GLU A 68 -5.25 -1.19 -9.29
CA GLU A 68 -6.62 -0.66 -9.31
C GLU A 68 -7.01 -0.15 -10.69
N GLU A 69 -6.13 0.59 -11.37
CA GLU A 69 -6.37 1.12 -12.72
C GLU A 69 -6.59 0.01 -13.76
N ASP A 70 -6.00 -1.17 -13.54
CA ASP A 70 -6.15 -2.34 -14.42
C ASP A 70 -7.23 -3.33 -13.94
N GLY A 71 -8.08 -2.93 -12.98
CA GLY A 71 -9.17 -3.76 -12.44
C GLY A 71 -8.71 -5.00 -11.68
N LYS A 72 -7.50 -4.94 -11.10
CA LYS A 72 -6.85 -6.02 -10.34
C LYS A 72 -6.80 -5.69 -8.85
N GLU A 73 -7.84 -5.06 -8.31
CA GLU A 73 -7.90 -4.57 -6.93
C GLU A 73 -7.58 -5.66 -5.90
N GLN A 74 -8.03 -6.90 -6.13
CA GLN A 74 -7.76 -8.03 -5.24
C GLN A 74 -6.26 -8.29 -5.03
N MET A 75 -5.43 -8.00 -6.04
CA MET A 75 -3.98 -8.19 -5.98
C MET A 75 -3.30 -7.11 -5.12
N ALA A 76 -3.96 -5.96 -4.90
CA ALA A 76 -3.44 -4.87 -4.07
C ALA A 76 -3.64 -5.10 -2.57
N PHE A 77 -4.37 -6.14 -2.14
CA PHE A 77 -4.73 -6.34 -0.73
C PHE A 77 -3.52 -6.47 0.19
N ASP A 78 -2.48 -7.19 -0.23
CA ASP A 78 -1.25 -7.31 0.56
C ASP A 78 -0.47 -6.00 0.62
N LEU A 79 -0.57 -5.16 -0.41
CA LEU A 79 0.12 -3.89 -0.50
C LEU A 79 -0.52 -2.86 0.44
N TYR A 80 -1.86 -2.82 0.53
CA TYR A 80 -2.54 -2.01 1.54
C TYR A 80 -2.14 -2.39 2.96
N ARG A 81 -2.04 -3.70 3.25
CA ARG A 81 -1.60 -4.19 4.57
C ARG A 81 -0.17 -3.75 4.87
N ALA A 82 0.73 -3.85 3.89
CA ALA A 82 2.11 -3.42 4.02
C ALA A 82 2.18 -1.90 4.29
N ALA A 83 1.54 -1.07 3.47
CA ALA A 83 1.49 0.38 3.66
C ALA A 83 0.90 0.77 5.03
N THR A 84 -0.21 0.15 5.42
CA THR A 84 -0.85 0.38 6.73
C THR A 84 0.11 0.05 7.88
N SER A 85 0.84 -1.06 7.79
CA SER A 85 1.83 -1.45 8.80
C SER A 85 2.92 -0.39 8.97
N VAL A 86 3.42 0.17 7.85
CA VAL A 86 4.40 1.26 7.91
C VAL A 86 3.81 2.52 8.52
N TYR A 87 2.59 2.92 8.14
CA TYR A 87 1.91 4.07 8.76
C TYR A 87 1.74 3.91 10.27
N ILE A 88 1.35 2.72 10.75
CA ILE A 88 1.20 2.43 12.19
C ILE A 88 2.55 2.54 12.90
N LYS A 89 3.64 1.98 12.32
CA LYS A 89 5.00 2.08 12.89
C LYS A 89 5.47 3.54 13.01
N LEU A 90 5.01 4.40 12.11
CA LEU A 90 5.29 5.85 12.12
C LEU A 90 4.30 6.65 12.98
N GLU A 91 3.37 6.00 13.67
CA GLU A 91 2.31 6.62 14.47
C GLU A 91 1.38 7.55 13.64
N LYS A 92 1.35 7.38 12.32
CA LYS A 92 0.44 8.08 11.40
C LYS A 92 -0.89 7.36 11.30
N PHE A 93 -1.60 7.30 12.43
CA PHE A 93 -2.80 6.51 12.58
C PHE A 93 -3.96 6.96 11.66
N THR A 94 -4.09 8.25 11.39
CA THR A 94 -5.13 8.76 10.47
C THR A 94 -4.92 8.27 9.04
N ASP A 95 -3.67 8.26 8.57
CA ASP A 95 -3.32 7.77 7.23
C ASP A 95 -3.44 6.24 7.15
N ALA A 96 -3.10 5.53 8.24
CA ALA A 96 -3.33 4.09 8.36
C ALA A 96 -4.82 3.75 8.23
N ALA A 97 -5.69 4.48 8.95
CA ALA A 97 -7.14 4.28 8.88
C ALA A 97 -7.68 4.59 7.47
N ALA A 98 -7.21 5.65 6.83
CA ALA A 98 -7.59 5.98 5.45
C ALA A 98 -7.17 4.87 4.46
N THR A 99 -5.98 4.30 4.63
CA THR A 99 -5.48 3.19 3.79
C THR A 99 -6.33 1.92 4.00
N LEU A 100 -6.71 1.62 5.24
CA LEU A 100 -7.62 0.51 5.57
C LEU A 100 -9.01 0.70 4.97
N LEU A 101 -9.55 1.91 4.99
CA LEU A 101 -10.83 2.21 4.34
C LEU A 101 -10.76 2.03 2.81
N ARG A 102 -9.68 2.50 2.17
CA ARG A 102 -9.45 2.25 0.74
C ARG A 102 -9.39 0.76 0.42
N TRP A 103 -8.72 -0.03 1.27
CA TRP A 103 -8.71 -1.49 1.15
C TRP A 103 -10.12 -2.08 1.30
N GLY A 104 -10.92 -1.61 2.26
CA GLY A 104 -12.32 -2.04 2.43
C GLY A 104 -13.16 -1.83 1.18
N LEU A 105 -13.05 -0.66 0.54
CA LEU A 105 -13.73 -0.34 -0.71
C LEU A 105 -13.24 -1.19 -1.89
N ALA A 106 -11.93 -1.43 -1.98
CA ALA A 106 -11.36 -2.33 -2.99
C ALA A 106 -11.85 -3.77 -2.79
N ALA A 107 -12.00 -4.23 -1.55
CA ALA A 107 -12.53 -5.55 -1.23
C ALA A 107 -14.02 -5.71 -1.58
N ASP A 108 -14.82 -4.66 -1.36
CA ASP A 108 -16.22 -4.62 -1.76
C ASP A 108 -16.39 -4.81 -3.28
N LYS A 109 -15.61 -4.08 -4.09
CA LYS A 109 -15.59 -4.22 -5.55
C LYS A 109 -15.31 -5.65 -6.01
N CYS A 110 -14.48 -6.39 -5.27
CA CYS A 110 -14.14 -7.78 -5.55
C CYS A 110 -15.14 -8.79 -4.96
N ASN A 111 -16.23 -8.35 -4.32
CA ASN A 111 -17.15 -9.19 -3.54
C ASN A 111 -16.42 -10.00 -2.45
N ALA A 112 -15.34 -9.44 -1.89
CA ALA A 112 -14.49 -10.10 -0.91
C ALA A 112 -14.89 -9.71 0.53
N THR A 113 -16.10 -10.07 0.95
CA THR A 113 -16.72 -9.67 2.23
C THR A 113 -15.82 -9.89 3.45
N ASN A 114 -15.13 -11.03 3.53
CA ASN A 114 -14.22 -11.30 4.65
C ASN A 114 -13.05 -10.29 4.73
N SER A 115 -12.51 -9.91 3.57
CA SER A 115 -11.43 -8.91 3.49
C SER A 115 -11.95 -7.52 3.82
N GLN A 116 -13.14 -7.17 3.33
CA GLN A 116 -13.82 -5.90 3.61
C GLN A 116 -14.07 -5.75 5.12
N CYS A 117 -14.74 -6.72 5.76
CA CYS A 117 -15.01 -6.66 7.19
C CYS A 117 -13.72 -6.54 8.02
N LYS A 118 -12.66 -7.26 7.63
CA LYS A 118 -11.36 -7.15 8.30
C LYS A 118 -10.75 -5.76 8.15
N ALA A 119 -10.83 -5.16 6.97
CA ALA A 119 -10.29 -3.83 6.71
C ALA A 119 -11.04 -2.75 7.51
N TYR A 120 -12.38 -2.77 7.48
CA TYR A 120 -13.21 -1.85 8.25
C TYR A 120 -13.06 -2.02 9.76
N LEU A 121 -13.05 -3.26 10.27
CA LEU A 121 -12.78 -3.51 11.69
C LEU A 121 -11.42 -2.97 12.12
N SER A 122 -10.40 -3.13 11.28
CA SER A 122 -9.07 -2.57 11.55
C SER A 122 -9.10 -1.04 11.60
N ALA A 123 -9.83 -0.39 10.69
CA ALA A 123 -9.99 1.07 10.69
C ALA A 123 -10.73 1.56 11.95
N ILE A 124 -11.80 0.87 12.35
CA ILE A 124 -12.54 1.14 13.60
C ILE A 124 -11.60 1.09 14.81
N ILE A 125 -10.77 0.05 14.92
CA ILE A 125 -9.80 -0.09 16.02
C ILE A 125 -8.83 1.10 16.05
N VAL A 126 -8.33 1.54 14.89
CA VAL A 126 -7.43 2.69 14.80
C VAL A 126 -8.12 3.99 15.24
N TYR A 127 -9.36 4.25 14.80
CA TYR A 127 -10.10 5.44 15.23
C TYR A 127 -10.45 5.41 16.72
N LEU A 128 -10.81 4.25 17.27
CA LEU A 128 -11.03 4.11 18.72
C LEU A 128 -9.76 4.35 19.53
N TYR A 129 -8.60 3.90 19.04
CA TYR A 129 -7.30 4.20 19.65
C TYR A 129 -7.02 5.72 19.68
N LEU A 130 -7.41 6.44 18.63
CA LEU A 130 -7.34 7.91 18.56
C LEU A 130 -8.43 8.63 19.36
N HIS A 131 -9.30 7.90 20.07
CA HIS A 131 -10.49 8.43 20.75
C HIS A 131 -11.48 9.15 19.82
N ASP A 132 -11.44 8.86 18.52
CA ASP A 132 -12.39 9.38 17.53
C ASP A 132 -13.57 8.42 17.37
N SER A 133 -14.48 8.46 18.34
CA SER A 133 -15.68 7.60 18.33
C SER A 133 -16.60 7.89 17.15
N THR A 134 -16.60 9.13 16.63
CA THR A 134 -17.43 9.53 15.50
C THR A 134 -16.98 8.86 14.21
N GLN A 135 -15.67 8.86 13.90
CA GLN A 135 -15.16 8.14 12.74
C GLN A 135 -15.29 6.63 12.90
N ALA A 136 -15.09 6.10 14.10
CA ALA A 136 -15.30 4.67 14.37
C ALA A 136 -16.74 4.23 14.10
N GLU A 137 -17.73 4.98 14.58
CA GLU A 137 -19.15 4.71 14.33
C GLU A 137 -19.48 4.81 12.83
N LYS A 138 -18.91 5.81 12.14
CA LYS A 138 -19.08 5.94 10.69
C LYS A 138 -18.57 4.69 9.94
N CYS A 139 -17.36 4.23 10.26
CA CYS A 139 -16.78 3.03 9.65
C CYS A 139 -17.64 1.78 9.89
N TYR A 140 -18.25 1.65 11.07
CA TYR A 140 -19.15 0.55 11.37
C TYR A 140 -20.40 0.55 10.46
N ASN A 141 -21.00 1.72 10.26
CA ASN A 141 -22.17 1.89 9.41
C ASN A 141 -21.86 1.76 7.91
N ASP A 142 -20.63 2.05 7.48
CA ASP A 142 -20.21 1.92 6.07
C ASP A 142 -19.94 0.45 5.66
N CYS A 143 -19.82 -0.48 6.61
CA CYS A 143 -19.55 -1.90 6.37
C CYS A 143 -20.80 -2.80 6.50
N SER A 144 -21.96 -2.23 6.84
CA SER A 144 -23.25 -2.93 6.97
C SER A 144 -24.09 -2.85 5.71
#